data_AF-A0A316AVM8-F1
#
_entry.id   AF-A0A316AVM8-F1
#
_cell.length_a   1.000
_cell.length_b   1.000
_cell.length_c   1.000
_cell.angle_alpha   90.00
_cell.angle_beta   90.00
_cell.angle_gamma   90.00
#
_symmetry.space_group_name_H-M   'P 1'
#
loop_
_entity.id
_entity.type
_entity.pdbx_description
1 polymer ?
#
loop_
_entity_poly.entity_id
_entity_poly.type
_entity_poly.pdbx_seq_one_letter_code
_entity_poly.pdbx_strand_id
1 'polypeptide(L)'
;MGERDTQWPAFVFVTSSSGSGWVPARYLAISGASATVVTGYDTTELTASAGTEVDVLVDDAESEWSWCRSDEGAEGWVPHRALGDL
;
A
#
# COMPACT_ATOMS: atom_id res chain seq x y z
N MET A 1 12.35 8.76 -10.51
CA MET A 1 12.96 8.16 -9.30
C MET A 1 12.09 8.57 -8.14
N GLY A 2 11.28 7.65 -7.61
CA GLY A 2 10.60 7.86 -6.34
C GLY A 2 11.64 7.82 -5.22
N GLU A 3 11.65 8.84 -4.37
CA GLU A 3 12.44 8.86 -3.14
C GLU A 3 12.15 7.57 -2.35
N ARG A 4 13.17 6.85 -1.89
CA ARG A 4 12.94 5.73 -0.98
C ARG A 4 12.56 6.35 0.35
N ASP A 5 11.29 6.28 0.71
CA ASP A 5 10.87 6.64 2.05
C ASP A 5 11.58 5.69 3.02
N THR A 6 12.41 6.26 3.90
CA THR A 6 13.11 5.49 4.93
C THR A 6 12.15 4.84 5.93
N GLN A 7 10.90 5.30 5.98
CA GLN A 7 9.85 4.80 6.85
C GLN A 7 9.20 3.52 6.30
N TRP A 8 9.25 3.26 4.99
CA TRP A 8 8.60 2.12 4.35
C TRP A 8 9.50 1.47 3.29
N PRO A 9 10.55 0.74 3.71
CA PRO A 9 11.59 0.23 2.80
C PRO A 9 11.07 -0.79 1.78
N ALA A 10 9.92 -1.42 2.07
CA ALA A 10 9.26 -2.37 1.19
C ALA A 10 8.63 -1.73 -0.06
N PHE A 11 8.38 -0.40 -0.05
CA PHE A 11 7.70 0.28 -1.14
C PHE A 11 8.64 1.11 -2.02
N VAL A 12 8.24 1.29 -3.28
CA VAL A 12 8.86 2.21 -4.23
C VAL A 12 7.76 3.12 -4.77
N PHE A 13 8.01 4.44 -4.76
CA PHE A 13 7.09 5.38 -5.38
C PHE A 13 7.23 5.32 -6.91
N VAL A 14 6.15 4.93 -7.56
CA VAL A 14 6.05 4.78 -9.01
C VAL A 14 5.28 5.98 -9.56
N THR A 15 5.73 6.50 -10.69
CA THR A 15 5.02 7.52 -11.47
C THR A 15 4.88 7.04 -12.91
N SER A 16 3.68 7.12 -13.44
CA SER A 16 3.31 6.71 -14.80
C SER A 16 2.47 7.81 -15.45
N SER A 17 2.16 7.67 -16.74
CA SER A 17 1.25 8.60 -17.43
C SER A 17 -0.17 8.61 -16.88
N SER A 18 -0.59 7.56 -16.17
CA SER A 18 -1.92 7.42 -15.57
C SER A 18 -2.00 7.81 -14.10
N GLY A 19 -0.88 8.19 -13.47
CA GLY A 19 -0.84 8.57 -12.06
C GLY A 19 0.41 8.07 -11.33
N SER A 20 0.39 8.19 -10.01
CA SER A 20 1.51 7.84 -9.14
C SER A 20 1.03 7.21 -7.84
N GLY A 21 1.85 6.35 -7.24
CA GLY A 21 1.56 5.71 -5.96
C GLY A 21 2.70 4.83 -5.47
N TRP A 22 2.60 4.39 -4.21
CA TRP A 22 3.55 3.47 -3.59
C TRP A 22 3.20 2.03 -3.94
N VAL A 23 4.15 1.30 -4.51
CA VAL A 23 3.98 -0.10 -4.89
C VAL A 23 5.02 -0.95 -4.16
N PRO A 24 4.65 -2.12 -3.59
CA PRO A 24 5.64 -3.03 -3.03
C PRO A 24 6.72 -3.35 -4.05
N ALA A 25 7.99 -3.24 -3.66
CA ALA A 25 9.12 -3.45 -4.55
C ALA A 25 9.10 -4.84 -5.21
N ARG A 26 8.55 -5.84 -4.50
CA ARG A 26 8.35 -7.21 -4.99
C ARG A 26 7.36 -7.32 -6.16
N TYR A 27 6.52 -6.30 -6.38
CA TYR A 27 5.58 -6.21 -7.51
C TYR A 27 6.18 -5.46 -8.72
N LEU A 28 7.44 -5.06 -8.63
CA LEU A 28 8.16 -4.35 -9.67
C LEU A 28 9.31 -5.19 -10.23
N ALA A 29 9.38 -5.28 -11.55
CA ALA A 29 10.61 -5.67 -12.24
C ALA A 29 11.46 -4.42 -12.47
N ILE A 30 12.50 -4.24 -11.64
CA ILE A 30 13.40 -3.08 -11.70
C ILE A 30 14.57 -3.39 -12.64
N SER A 31 14.80 -2.52 -13.63
CA SER A 31 15.92 -2.60 -14.56
C SER A 31 16.61 -1.23 -14.65
N GLY A 32 17.72 -1.08 -13.94
CA GLY A 32 18.46 0.18 -13.87
C GLY A 32 17.61 1.30 -13.29
N ALA A 33 17.33 2.34 -14.08
CA ALA A 33 16.56 3.50 -13.67
C ALA A 33 15.05 3.39 -13.90
N SER A 34 14.58 2.28 -14.46
CA SER A 34 13.17 2.04 -14.80
C SER A 34 12.62 0.83 -14.06
N ALA A 35 11.32 0.82 -13.82
CA ALA A 35 10.61 -0.30 -13.22
C ALA A 35 9.33 -0.58 -14.00
N THR A 36 8.98 -1.86 -14.14
CA THR A 36 7.70 -2.30 -14.73
C THR A 36 6.87 -2.96 -13.65
N VAL A 37 5.61 -2.57 -13.51
CA VAL A 37 4.66 -3.25 -12.64
C VAL A 37 4.35 -4.62 -13.23
N VAL A 38 4.70 -5.69 -12.52
CA VAL A 38 4.48 -7.08 -12.97
C VAL A 38 3.31 -7.74 -12.24
N THR A 39 2.90 -7.17 -11.10
CA THR A 39 1.72 -7.56 -10.34
C THR A 39 0.85 -6.34 -10.15
N GLY A 40 -0.42 -6.40 -10.56
CA GLY A 40 -1.37 -5.32 -10.33
C GLY A 40 -1.50 -5.02 -8.84
N TYR A 41 -1.47 -3.74 -8.48
CA TYR A 41 -1.58 -3.28 -7.11
C TYR A 41 -2.44 -2.04 -7.07
N ASP A 42 -3.51 -2.08 -6.27
CA ASP A 42 -4.32 -0.90 -5.99
C ASP A 42 -3.60 -0.07 -4.93
N THR A 43 -3.33 1.21 -5.21
CA THR A 43 -2.59 2.08 -4.28
C THR A 43 -3.53 2.91 -3.40
N THR A 44 -4.84 2.62 -3.39
CA THR A 44 -5.82 3.34 -2.59
C THR A 44 -5.55 3.12 -1.10
N GLU A 45 -5.40 4.20 -0.35
CA GLU A 45 -5.34 4.17 1.12
C GLU A 45 -6.73 4.42 1.69
N LEU A 46 -7.10 3.69 2.74
CA LEU A 46 -8.37 3.90 3.42
C LEU A 46 -8.23 5.05 4.44
N THR A 47 -9.04 6.09 4.27
CA THR A 47 -9.13 7.15 5.28
C THR A 47 -9.97 6.65 6.45
N ALA A 48 -9.33 6.41 7.60
CA ALA A 48 -9.99 5.98 8.83
C ALA A 48 -9.53 6.86 10.02
N SER A 49 -10.38 6.96 11.04
CA SER A 49 -10.05 7.64 12.30
C SER A 49 -9.71 6.62 13.38
N ALA A 50 -8.97 7.02 14.41
CA ALA A 50 -8.71 6.15 15.56
C ALA A 50 -10.05 5.72 16.21
N GLY A 51 -10.21 4.42 16.41
CA GLY A 51 -11.45 3.83 16.93
C GLY A 51 -12.46 3.43 15.85
N THR A 52 -12.19 3.67 14.56
CA THR A 52 -12.96 3.08 13.47
C THR A 52 -12.69 1.57 13.41
N GLU A 53 -13.76 0.77 13.48
CA GLU A 53 -13.68 -0.67 13.20
C GLU A 53 -13.66 -0.89 11.68
N VAL A 54 -12.79 -1.80 11.24
CA VAL A 54 -12.66 -2.16 9.82
C VAL A 54 -12.54 -3.68 9.68
N ASP A 55 -13.07 -4.22 8.58
CA ASP A 55 -12.85 -5.61 8.19
C ASP A 55 -11.50 -5.72 7.48
N VAL A 56 -10.60 -6.59 7.95
CA VAL A 56 -9.38 -6.95 7.20
C VAL A 56 -9.75 -7.97 6.12
N LEU A 57 -9.61 -7.59 4.85
CA LEU A 57 -9.90 -8.45 3.70
C LEU A 57 -8.66 -9.16 3.16
N VAL A 58 -7.51 -8.48 3.21
CA VAL A 58 -6.20 -9.02 2.82
C VAL A 58 -5.17 -8.52 3.82
N ASP A 59 -4.34 -9.42 4.34
CA ASP A 59 -3.16 -9.07 5.14
C ASP A 59 -1.89 -9.23 4.30
N ASP A 60 -1.05 -8.19 4.26
CA ASP A 60 0.26 -8.20 3.63
C ASP A 60 1.35 -7.87 4.66
N ALA A 61 1.63 -8.84 5.52
CA ALA A 61 2.68 -8.74 6.54
C ALA A 61 4.07 -8.42 6.01
N GLU A 62 4.39 -8.72 4.74
CA GLU A 62 5.69 -8.37 4.17
C GLU A 62 5.82 -6.87 3.89
N SER A 63 4.71 -6.21 3.56
CA SER A 63 4.69 -4.75 3.41
C SER A 63 4.32 -4.02 4.71
N GLU A 64 3.78 -4.73 5.70
CA GLU A 64 3.21 -4.20 6.95
C GLU A 64 1.93 -3.38 6.73
N TRP A 65 1.11 -3.79 5.75
CA TRP A 65 -0.18 -3.18 5.44
C TRP A 65 -1.27 -4.24 5.23
N SER A 66 -2.50 -3.88 5.54
CA SER A 66 -3.67 -4.72 5.27
C SER A 66 -4.68 -3.95 4.41
N TRP A 67 -5.32 -4.63 3.45
CA TRP A 67 -6.44 -4.08 2.70
C TRP A 67 -7.70 -4.25 3.55
N CYS A 68 -8.31 -3.13 3.92
CA CYS A 68 -9.42 -3.09 4.84
C CYS A 68 -10.67 -2.54 4.17
N ARG A 69 -11.84 -2.83 4.76
CA ARG A 69 -13.12 -2.24 4.41
C ARG A 69 -13.76 -1.56 5.62
N SER A 70 -14.22 -0.33 5.47
CA SER A 70 -14.99 0.38 6.49
C SER A 70 -16.44 -0.11 6.56
N ASP A 71 -17.14 0.27 7.63
CA ASP A 71 -18.59 0.07 7.79
C ASP A 71 -19.42 0.76 6.69
N GLU A 72 -18.93 1.88 6.15
CA GLU A 72 -19.48 2.58 4.98
C GLU A 72 -19.19 1.87 3.64
N GLY A 73 -18.41 0.79 3.67
CA GLY A 73 -18.07 -0.01 2.48
C GLY A 73 -16.92 0.54 1.64
N ALA A 74 -16.20 1.55 2.12
CA ALA A 74 -14.99 2.05 1.47
C ALA A 74 -13.84 1.07 1.71
N GLU A 75 -13.03 0.81 0.68
CA GLU A 75 -11.90 -0.11 0.75
C GLU A 75 -10.57 0.60 0.47
N GLY A 76 -9.51 0.15 1.12
CA GLY A 76 -8.17 0.68 0.92
C GLY A 76 -7.14 0.11 1.89
N TRP A 77 -5.87 0.38 1.64
CA TRP A 77 -4.75 -0.04 2.49
C TRP A 77 -4.69 0.77 3.79
N VAL A 78 -4.46 0.07 4.90
CA VAL A 78 -4.18 0.62 6.23
C VAL A 78 -2.87 0.01 6.74
N PRO A 79 -1.91 0.80 7.26
CA PRO A 79 -0.67 0.25 7.78
C PRO A 79 -0.93 -0.49 9.10
N HIS A 80 -0.22 -1.59 9.35
CA HIS A 80 -0.41 -2.42 10.55
C HIS A 80 -0.32 -1.61 11.85
N ARG A 81 0.58 -0.62 11.92
CA ARG A 81 0.72 0.26 13.09
C ARG A 81 -0.51 1.12 13.41
N ALA A 82 -1.42 1.29 12.45
CA ALA A 82 -2.67 2.02 12.63
C ALA A 82 -3.84 1.08 12.97
N LEU A 83 -3.67 -0.23 12.72
CA LEU A 83 -4.56 -1.25 13.24
C LEU A 83 -4.17 -1.48 14.71
N GLY A 84 -5.17 -1.47 15.60
CA GLY A 84 -4.94 -1.90 16.99
C GLY A 84 -4.53 -3.38 17.03
N ASP A 85 -4.10 -3.86 18.20
CA ASP A 85 -3.89 -5.30 18.40
C ASP A 85 -5.17 -6.06 17.99
N LEU A 86 -5.06 -6.90 16.95
CA LEU A 86 -6.12 -7.77 16.46
C LEU A 86 -6.38 -8.95 17.42
#